data_AF-A0A9P5IQK3-F1
#
_entry.id   AF-A0A9P5IQK3-F1
#
_cell.length_a   1.000
_cell.length_b   1.000
_cell.length_c   1.000
_cell.angle_alpha   90.00
_cell.angle_beta   90.00
_cell.angle_gamma   90.00
#
_symmetry.space_group_name_H-M   'P 1'
#
loop_
_entity.id
_entity.type
_entity.pdbx_description
1 polymer ?
#
loop_
_entity_poly.entity_id
_entity_poly.type
_entity_poly.pdbx_seq_one_letter_code
_entity_poly.pdbx_strand_id
1 'polypeptide(L)'
;MLSKTIFSLLIGATSFVQASPVPEGLNEKRTCGTQLFPNQIVQLSKANPNTAYPNTWNTDKSVKISQDADANGNPSNQFWELISFPPLPAGSYGCSLTLTFPSDYTPSITGVSPALDVYTVSSPLPSGPTFNNISPKINSGIFGSVTPASGQSVLINTQACNGGSGQGLAFVFRYADWVRGQGSVSWTEYVNALNGAGARGVYLNYNC
;
A
#
# COMPACT_ATOMS: atom_id res chain seq x y z
N MET A 1 -58.97 5.49 -38.40
CA MET A 1 -58.48 6.14 -37.16
C MET A 1 -56.97 6.22 -37.23
N LEU A 2 -56.41 7.41 -37.46
CA LEU A 2 -54.98 7.65 -37.50
C LEU A 2 -54.44 7.73 -36.07
N SER A 3 -53.64 6.74 -35.66
CA SER A 3 -52.90 6.81 -34.40
C SER A 3 -51.54 7.45 -34.66
N LYS A 4 -51.32 8.60 -34.03
CA LYS A 4 -50.04 9.32 -33.98
C LYS A 4 -49.12 8.62 -32.99
N THR A 5 -47.96 8.20 -33.43
CA THR A 5 -46.87 7.78 -32.53
C THR A 5 -45.75 8.81 -32.63
N ILE A 6 -45.63 9.65 -31.60
CA ILE A 6 -44.50 10.54 -31.33
C ILE A 6 -43.85 10.03 -30.04
N PHE A 7 -42.56 10.36 -29.84
CA PHE A 7 -41.65 10.10 -28.69
C PHE A 7 -40.70 8.91 -28.91
N SER A 8 -39.37 9.00 -28.77
CA SER A 8 -38.47 10.12 -28.47
C SER A 8 -37.05 9.73 -28.87
N LEU A 9 -36.32 10.65 -29.50
CA LEU A 9 -34.89 10.50 -29.77
C LEU A 9 -34.12 10.79 -28.46
N LEU A 10 -33.62 9.75 -27.78
CA LEU A 10 -32.66 9.92 -26.69
C LEU A 10 -31.28 10.13 -27.30
N ILE A 11 -30.82 11.37 -27.34
CA ILE A 11 -29.42 11.71 -27.58
C ILE A 11 -28.69 11.38 -26.27
N GLY A 12 -28.04 10.21 -26.23
CA GLY A 12 -27.12 9.86 -25.17
C GLY A 12 -25.89 10.77 -25.25
N ALA A 13 -25.80 11.75 -24.36
CA ALA A 13 -24.58 12.50 -24.14
C ALA A 13 -23.55 11.60 -23.46
N THR A 14 -22.77 10.88 -24.25
CA THR A 14 -21.51 10.28 -23.78
C THR A 14 -20.55 11.43 -23.50
N SER A 15 -20.48 11.88 -22.25
CA SER A 15 -19.39 12.70 -21.77
C SER A 15 -18.11 11.85 -21.79
N PHE A 16 -17.43 11.85 -22.94
CA PHE A 16 -16.04 11.43 -22.99
C PHE A 16 -15.26 12.43 -22.13
N VAL A 17 -14.81 11.99 -20.95
CA VAL A 17 -13.73 12.67 -20.26
C VAL A 17 -12.49 12.42 -21.10
N GLN A 18 -12.26 13.30 -22.07
CA GLN A 18 -11.06 13.32 -22.85
C GLN A 18 -9.93 13.70 -21.88
N ALA A 19 -9.17 12.69 -21.43
CA ALA A 19 -7.93 12.90 -20.71
C ALA A 19 -7.05 13.79 -21.61
N SER A 20 -6.87 15.04 -21.20
CA SER A 20 -6.02 15.96 -21.94
C SER A 20 -4.60 15.37 -21.93
N PRO A 21 -3.93 15.26 -23.09
CA PRO A 21 -2.57 14.74 -23.14
C PRO A 21 -1.69 15.60 -22.23
N VAL A 22 -1.03 14.93 -21.28
CA VAL A 22 -0.05 15.57 -20.40
C VAL A 22 1.03 16.19 -21.29
N PRO A 23 1.44 17.45 -21.05
CA PRO A 23 2.49 18.09 -21.85
C PRO A 23 3.72 17.20 -21.98
N GLU A 24 4.22 17.04 -23.21
CA GLU A 24 5.34 16.16 -23.60
C GLU A 24 6.64 16.37 -22.81
N GLY A 25 6.75 17.45 -22.01
CA GLY A 25 7.90 17.73 -21.14
C GLY A 25 8.02 16.86 -19.87
N LEU A 26 7.09 15.93 -19.61
CA LEU A 26 7.22 14.94 -18.51
C LEU A 26 7.70 13.56 -18.98
N ASN A 27 7.74 13.33 -20.30
CA ASN A 27 8.22 12.06 -20.89
C ASN A 27 9.76 11.99 -21.03
N GLU A 28 10.48 13.04 -20.65
CA GLU A 28 11.95 13.09 -20.74
C GLU A 28 12.65 12.99 -19.38
N LYS A 29 11.99 12.38 -18.41
CA LYS A 29 12.56 12.02 -17.11
C LYS A 29 13.03 10.56 -17.18
N ARG A 30 14.33 10.36 -17.36
CA ARG A 30 14.99 9.06 -17.58
C ARG A 30 14.52 8.03 -16.54
N THR A 31 13.58 7.16 -16.89
CA THR A 31 13.17 6.07 -16.01
C THR A 31 14.37 5.14 -15.82
N CYS A 32 15.09 5.22 -14.69
CA CYS A 32 15.96 4.11 -14.29
C CYS A 32 15.12 2.87 -13.93
N GLY A 33 13.79 3.02 -13.73
CA GLY A 33 12.85 1.90 -13.57
C GLY A 33 13.19 0.99 -12.39
N THR A 34 13.89 1.53 -11.38
CA THR A 34 14.45 0.69 -10.33
C THR A 34 13.39 0.35 -9.31
N GLN A 35 13.14 -0.94 -9.14
CA GLN A 35 12.35 -1.47 -8.04
C GLN A 35 13.22 -1.53 -6.77
N LEU A 36 12.67 -1.03 -5.68
CA LEU A 36 13.24 -1.12 -4.35
C LEU A 36 12.32 -1.96 -3.47
N PHE A 37 12.89 -2.98 -2.85
CA PHE A 37 12.17 -3.87 -1.96
C PHE A 37 12.29 -3.40 -0.51
N PRO A 38 11.39 -3.83 0.38
CA PRO A 38 11.49 -3.52 1.79
C PRO A 38 12.86 -3.94 2.36
N ASN A 39 13.30 -3.29 3.42
CA ASN A 39 14.38 -3.78 4.28
C ASN A 39 13.90 -4.03 5.72
N GLN A 40 12.66 -3.64 6.01
CA GLN A 40 12.03 -3.86 7.29
C GLN A 40 10.54 -4.14 7.12
N ILE A 41 10.08 -5.21 7.76
CA ILE A 41 8.69 -5.58 7.91
C ILE A 41 8.50 -5.93 9.39
N VAL A 42 7.78 -5.07 10.12
CA VAL A 42 7.62 -5.19 11.57
C VAL A 42 6.16 -5.02 11.95
N GLN A 43 5.65 -5.99 12.70
CA GLN A 43 4.32 -5.93 13.25
C GLN A 43 4.23 -4.93 14.42
N LEU A 44 3.15 -4.16 14.46
CA LEU A 44 2.83 -3.22 15.53
C LEU A 44 1.54 -3.68 16.22
N SER A 45 1.64 -4.10 17.48
CA SER A 45 0.49 -4.54 18.26
C SER A 45 -0.09 -3.39 19.09
N LYS A 46 -1.36 -3.08 18.89
CA LYS A 46 -2.08 -2.11 19.74
C LYS A 46 -2.31 -2.66 21.16
N ALA A 47 -2.47 -3.98 21.30
CA ALA A 47 -2.65 -4.64 22.59
C ALA A 47 -1.34 -4.71 23.39
N ASN A 48 -0.19 -4.80 22.71
CA ASN A 48 1.13 -4.80 23.33
C ASN A 48 1.97 -3.60 22.81
N PRO A 49 1.62 -2.35 23.18
CA PRO A 49 2.06 -1.19 22.44
C PRO A 49 3.54 -0.82 22.63
N ASN A 50 4.20 -1.42 23.62
CA ASN A 50 5.62 -1.24 23.90
C ASN A 50 6.48 -2.44 23.44
N THR A 51 5.86 -3.48 22.87
CA THR A 51 6.59 -4.66 22.39
C THR A 51 7.16 -4.39 21.00
N ALA A 52 8.47 -4.58 20.86
CA ALA A 52 9.15 -4.57 19.56
C ALA A 52 9.14 -6.00 19.00
N TYR A 53 8.46 -6.20 17.87
CA TYR A 53 8.42 -7.48 17.19
C TYR A 53 9.63 -7.62 16.23
N PRO A 54 10.06 -8.85 15.92
CA PRO A 54 11.17 -9.08 14.99
C PRO A 54 10.89 -8.50 13.59
N ASN A 55 11.96 -8.07 12.91
CA ASN A 55 11.90 -7.73 11.50
C ASN A 55 11.80 -9.01 10.65
N THR A 56 10.63 -9.27 10.07
CA THR A 56 10.37 -10.49 9.29
C THR A 56 11.05 -10.47 7.93
N TRP A 57 11.45 -9.29 7.40
CA TRP A 57 12.16 -9.20 6.11
C TRP A 57 13.43 -10.08 6.06
N ASN A 58 14.11 -10.24 7.18
CA ASN A 58 15.33 -11.03 7.30
C ASN A 58 15.08 -12.51 7.60
N THR A 59 13.82 -12.92 7.76
CA THR A 59 13.42 -14.29 8.07
C THR A 59 12.42 -14.81 7.04
N ASP A 60 11.13 -14.85 7.38
CA ASP A 60 10.06 -15.43 6.57
C ASP A 60 9.36 -14.42 5.65
N LYS A 61 9.72 -13.14 5.76
CA LYS A 61 9.18 -12.01 4.99
C LYS A 61 7.66 -11.89 5.07
N SER A 62 7.09 -12.34 6.20
CA SER A 62 5.65 -12.33 6.39
C SER A 62 5.12 -10.94 6.76
N VAL A 63 4.01 -10.58 6.14
CA VAL A 63 3.15 -9.44 6.50
C VAL A 63 1.87 -10.00 7.10
N LYS A 64 1.45 -9.51 8.26
CA LYS A 64 0.26 -10.00 8.99
C LYS A 64 -0.50 -8.85 9.64
N ILE A 65 -1.60 -8.48 9.01
CA ILE A 65 -2.49 -7.41 9.48
C ILE A 65 -3.80 -8.04 9.93
N SER A 66 -4.22 -7.72 11.16
CA SER A 66 -5.44 -8.30 11.73
C SER A 66 -6.11 -7.37 12.72
N GLN A 67 -7.40 -7.62 12.93
CA GLN A 67 -8.17 -7.01 13.99
C GLN A 67 -9.23 -8.00 14.49
N ASP A 68 -9.54 -7.92 15.77
CA ASP A 68 -10.71 -8.54 16.37
C ASP A 68 -11.88 -7.53 16.41
N ALA A 69 -13.05 -8.00 16.79
CA ALA A 69 -14.19 -7.14 17.11
C ALA A 69 -14.53 -7.26 18.60
N ASP A 70 -14.72 -6.12 19.27
CA ASP A 70 -15.30 -6.11 20.61
C ASP A 70 -16.81 -6.43 20.60
N ALA A 71 -17.44 -6.50 21.78
CA ALA A 71 -18.86 -6.78 21.92
C ALA A 71 -19.79 -5.75 21.23
N ASN A 72 -19.26 -4.56 20.90
CA ASN A 72 -19.98 -3.49 20.21
C ASN A 72 -19.66 -3.46 18.70
N GLY A 73 -18.89 -4.43 18.20
CA GLY A 73 -18.45 -4.50 16.81
C GLY A 73 -17.34 -3.52 16.44
N ASN A 74 -16.67 -2.89 17.41
CA ASN A 74 -15.54 -2.00 17.14
C ASN A 74 -14.22 -2.79 17.01
N PRO A 75 -13.28 -2.33 16.17
CA PRO A 75 -11.98 -2.98 16.02
C PRO A 75 -11.16 -3.01 17.31
N SER A 76 -10.81 -4.21 17.78
CA SER A 76 -9.97 -4.48 18.95
C SER A 76 -8.75 -5.34 18.57
N ASN A 77 -7.79 -5.50 19.50
CA ASN A 77 -6.58 -6.34 19.32
C ASN A 77 -5.86 -6.17 17.96
N GLN A 78 -5.75 -4.92 17.49
CA GLN A 78 -5.27 -4.65 16.15
C GLN A 78 -3.76 -4.89 16.04
N PHE A 79 -3.38 -5.57 14.96
CA PHE A 79 -2.01 -5.68 14.49
C PHE A 79 -1.89 -4.93 13.17
N TRP A 80 -1.02 -3.92 13.14
CA TRP A 80 -0.67 -3.17 11.94
C TRP A 80 0.70 -3.64 11.44
N GLU A 81 1.02 -3.37 10.18
CA GLU A 81 2.34 -3.69 9.63
C GLU A 81 3.09 -2.41 9.27
N LEU A 82 4.29 -2.23 9.83
CA LEU A 82 5.26 -1.23 9.39
C LEU A 82 6.16 -1.85 8.31
N ILE A 83 6.14 -1.27 7.11
CA ILE A 83 7.02 -1.63 6.01
C ILE A 83 7.91 -0.44 5.69
N SER A 84 9.22 -0.63 5.77
CA SER A 84 10.21 0.40 5.43
C SER A 84 11.16 -0.05 4.34
N PHE A 85 11.71 0.94 3.65
CA PHE A 85 12.58 0.77 2.50
C PHE A 85 13.95 1.37 2.77
N PRO A 86 15.01 0.85 2.13
CA PRO A 86 16.34 1.46 2.18
C PRO A 86 16.34 2.94 1.79
N PRO A 87 17.36 3.70 2.23
CA PRO A 87 17.61 5.03 1.69
C PRO A 87 17.67 5.03 0.16
N LEU A 88 17.03 6.00 -0.46
CA LEU A 88 17.06 6.18 -1.90
C LEU A 88 18.33 6.93 -2.32
N PRO A 89 18.91 6.63 -3.50
CA PRO A 89 20.01 7.40 -4.06
C PRO A 89 19.68 8.90 -4.13
N ALA A 90 20.68 9.75 -3.92
CA ALA A 90 20.53 11.19 -4.10
C ALA A 90 20.08 11.51 -5.53
N GLY A 91 19.12 12.44 -5.68
CA GLY A 91 18.53 12.77 -6.98
C GLY A 91 17.35 11.88 -7.40
N SER A 92 16.97 10.87 -6.60
CA SER A 92 15.76 10.09 -6.87
C SER A 92 14.49 10.95 -6.82
N TYR A 93 13.54 10.69 -7.72
CA TYR A 93 12.24 11.38 -7.74
C TYR A 93 11.11 10.45 -8.25
N GLY A 94 9.86 10.88 -8.12
CA GLY A 94 8.70 10.12 -8.63
C GLY A 94 8.48 8.78 -7.91
N CYS A 95 8.56 8.77 -6.59
CA CYS A 95 8.41 7.54 -5.82
C CYS A 95 6.97 7.06 -5.85
N SER A 96 6.79 5.77 -6.08
CA SER A 96 5.49 5.13 -6.14
C SER A 96 5.47 3.83 -5.35
N LEU A 97 4.47 3.68 -4.48
CA LEU A 97 4.26 2.47 -3.73
C LEU A 97 3.31 1.55 -4.48
N THR A 98 3.71 0.30 -4.67
CA THR A 98 2.92 -0.70 -5.41
C THR A 98 2.74 -1.93 -4.54
N LEU A 99 1.56 -2.57 -4.63
CA LEU A 99 1.29 -3.89 -4.10
C LEU A 99 0.90 -4.82 -5.25
N THR A 100 1.58 -5.97 -5.37
CA THR A 100 1.32 -6.93 -6.44
C THR A 100 1.14 -8.34 -5.91
N PHE A 101 0.09 -9.03 -6.37
CA PHE A 101 -0.15 -10.45 -6.19
C PHE A 101 -0.32 -11.10 -7.57
N PRO A 102 0.66 -11.89 -8.03
CA PRO A 102 0.53 -12.70 -9.23
C PRO A 102 -0.73 -13.60 -9.20
N SER A 103 -1.24 -14.01 -10.36
CA SER A 103 -2.47 -14.81 -10.45
C SER A 103 -2.34 -16.22 -9.88
N ASP A 104 -1.13 -16.74 -9.75
CA ASP A 104 -0.81 -18.02 -9.10
C ASP A 104 -0.62 -17.89 -7.59
N TYR A 105 -0.76 -16.68 -7.03
CA TYR A 105 -0.66 -16.42 -5.61
C TYR A 105 -1.94 -15.77 -5.06
N THR A 106 -2.46 -16.34 -3.98
CA THR A 106 -3.60 -15.77 -3.26
C THR A 106 -3.14 -15.38 -1.85
N PRO A 107 -3.26 -14.09 -1.45
CA PRO A 107 -3.03 -13.71 -0.05
C PRO A 107 -4.04 -14.43 0.86
N SER A 108 -3.61 -14.82 2.05
CA SER A 108 -4.48 -15.49 3.02
C SER A 108 -5.37 -14.45 3.70
N ILE A 109 -6.68 -14.54 3.48
CA ILE A 109 -7.69 -13.59 3.97
C ILE A 109 -8.75 -14.36 4.75
N THR A 110 -9.13 -13.86 5.91
CA THR A 110 -10.23 -14.41 6.73
C THR A 110 -11.10 -13.29 7.31
N GLY A 111 -12.37 -13.59 7.56
CA GLY A 111 -13.30 -12.65 8.19
C GLY A 111 -13.78 -11.56 7.24
N VAL A 112 -13.78 -10.31 7.72
CA VAL A 112 -14.23 -9.14 6.94
C VAL A 112 -13.30 -8.81 5.77
N SER A 113 -13.81 -8.01 4.81
CA SER A 113 -13.04 -7.59 3.63
C SER A 113 -11.72 -6.92 4.03
N PRO A 114 -10.57 -7.29 3.41
CA PRO A 114 -9.26 -6.78 3.76
C PRO A 114 -9.00 -5.40 3.14
N ALA A 115 -9.92 -4.44 3.29
CA ALA A 115 -9.66 -3.08 2.85
C ALA A 115 -8.67 -2.43 3.82
N LEU A 116 -7.49 -2.11 3.31
CA LEU A 116 -6.37 -1.56 4.08
C LEU A 116 -6.15 -0.09 3.72
N ASP A 117 -5.94 0.74 4.73
CA ASP A 117 -5.39 2.07 4.60
C ASP A 117 -3.87 2.03 4.80
N VAL A 118 -3.19 2.81 3.98
CA VAL A 118 -1.74 2.97 3.98
C VAL A 118 -1.44 4.40 4.39
N TYR A 119 -0.52 4.55 5.33
CA TYR A 119 -0.08 5.85 5.82
C TYR A 119 1.43 5.98 5.69
N THR A 120 1.92 7.17 5.38
CA THR A 120 3.36 7.47 5.47
C THR A 120 3.79 7.64 6.91
N VAL A 121 4.99 7.19 7.25
CA VAL A 121 5.63 7.38 8.57
C VAL A 121 6.85 8.28 8.43
N SER A 122 6.97 9.25 9.33
CA SER A 122 8.14 10.13 9.38
C SER A 122 9.41 9.39 9.81
N SER A 123 10.47 9.61 9.04
CA SER A 123 11.82 9.13 9.33
C SER A 123 12.59 10.12 10.23
N PRO A 124 13.63 9.67 10.98
CA PRO A 124 14.14 8.30 11.04
C PRO A 124 13.25 7.37 11.88
N LEU A 125 13.22 6.09 11.52
CA LEU A 125 12.58 5.07 12.33
C LEU A 125 13.44 4.71 13.56
N PRO A 126 12.81 4.39 14.71
CA PRO A 126 13.52 3.84 15.86
C PRO A 126 14.11 2.46 15.54
N SER A 127 15.21 2.09 16.22
CA SER A 127 15.87 0.78 16.02
C SER A 127 14.99 -0.42 16.43
N GLY A 128 14.10 -0.23 17.40
CA GLY A 128 13.05 -1.18 17.77
C GLY A 128 11.68 -0.51 17.64
N PRO A 129 11.03 -0.56 16.46
CA PRO A 129 9.69 -0.05 16.30
C PRO A 129 8.69 -0.75 17.21
N THR A 130 7.87 0.05 17.86
CA THR A 130 6.74 -0.37 18.67
C THR A 130 5.54 0.46 18.26
N PHE A 131 4.33 0.02 18.63
CA PHE A 131 3.14 0.81 18.35
C PHE A 131 3.26 2.24 18.92
N ASN A 132 3.72 2.38 20.16
CA ASN A 132 3.81 3.68 20.84
C ASN A 132 4.83 4.64 20.25
N ASN A 133 5.93 4.14 19.66
CA ASN A 133 6.95 5.02 19.07
C ASN A 133 6.73 5.27 17.57
N ILE A 134 5.91 4.44 16.89
CA ILE A 134 5.52 4.64 15.49
C ILE A 134 4.23 5.43 15.37
N SER A 135 3.20 5.16 16.16
CA SER A 135 1.89 5.81 16.02
C SER A 135 1.96 7.35 16.01
N PRO A 136 2.78 8.02 16.84
CA PRO A 136 2.92 9.48 16.79
C PRO A 136 3.67 10.00 15.55
N LYS A 137 4.39 9.13 14.83
CA LYS A 137 5.14 9.45 13.61
C LYS A 137 4.34 9.24 12.33
N ILE A 138 3.15 8.65 12.42
CA ILE A 138 2.23 8.47 11.29
C ILE A 138 1.69 9.84 10.88
N ASN A 139 1.88 10.22 9.63
CA ASN A 139 1.42 11.52 9.12
C ASN A 139 -0.11 11.57 9.07
N SER A 140 -0.68 12.76 9.23
CA SER A 140 -2.12 12.97 9.11
C SER A 140 -2.57 12.79 7.66
N GLY A 141 -3.52 11.87 7.44
CA GLY A 141 -4.11 11.62 6.13
C GLY A 141 -3.72 10.26 5.56
N ILE A 142 -4.67 9.63 4.88
CA ILE A 142 -4.47 8.35 4.20
C ILE A 142 -3.59 8.60 2.97
N PHE A 143 -2.44 7.91 2.89
CA PHE A 143 -1.57 7.97 1.71
C PHE A 143 -2.22 7.23 0.53
N GLY A 144 -2.87 6.11 0.78
CA GLY A 144 -3.67 5.41 -0.20
C GLY A 144 -4.37 4.23 0.45
N SER A 145 -5.21 3.53 -0.30
CA SER A 145 -5.92 2.35 0.19
C SER A 145 -5.79 1.22 -0.80
N VAL A 146 -5.88 -0.02 -0.33
CA VAL A 146 -5.77 -1.22 -1.16
C VAL A 146 -6.66 -2.33 -0.61
N THR A 147 -7.17 -3.19 -1.47
CA THR A 147 -7.86 -4.42 -1.06
C THR A 147 -7.10 -5.60 -1.66
N PRO A 148 -6.21 -6.27 -0.91
CA PRO A 148 -5.43 -7.40 -1.41
C PRO A 148 -6.31 -8.49 -2.03
N ALA A 149 -6.01 -8.90 -3.26
CA ALA A 149 -6.62 -10.06 -3.91
C ALA A 149 -5.65 -10.67 -4.94
N SER A 150 -5.89 -11.93 -5.30
CA SER A 150 -5.08 -12.64 -6.29
C SER A 150 -5.19 -12.00 -7.68
N GLY A 151 -4.09 -12.04 -8.45
CA GLY A 151 -4.04 -11.52 -9.81
C GLY A 151 -4.10 -9.99 -9.92
N GLN A 152 -3.85 -9.27 -8.83
CA GLN A 152 -3.89 -7.80 -8.81
C GLN A 152 -2.50 -7.18 -8.74
N SER A 153 -2.33 -6.07 -9.43
CA SER A 153 -1.21 -5.15 -9.25
C SER A 153 -1.79 -3.74 -9.10
N VAL A 154 -1.54 -3.11 -7.97
CA VAL A 154 -2.15 -1.83 -7.61
C VAL A 154 -1.05 -0.83 -7.25
N LEU A 155 -1.03 0.28 -7.98
CA LEU A 155 -0.34 1.49 -7.58
C LEU A 155 -1.13 2.14 -6.43
N ILE A 156 -0.57 2.16 -5.22
CA ILE A 156 -1.25 2.70 -4.03
C ILE A 156 -1.31 4.22 -4.11
N ASN A 157 -0.15 4.87 -4.17
CA ASN A 157 -0.02 6.30 -4.45
C ASN A 157 1.45 6.66 -4.75
N THR A 158 1.68 7.92 -5.13
CA THR A 158 3.00 8.51 -5.37
C THR A 158 3.35 9.54 -4.30
N GLN A 159 4.64 9.71 -4.03
CA GLN A 159 5.15 10.78 -3.19
C GLN A 159 6.48 11.31 -3.72
N ALA A 160 6.89 12.47 -3.23
CA ALA A 160 8.27 12.92 -3.40
C ALA A 160 9.22 11.89 -2.78
N CYS A 161 10.28 11.53 -3.50
CA CYS A 161 11.25 10.55 -3.02
C CYS A 161 12.08 11.03 -1.82
N ASN A 162 11.95 12.29 -1.40
CA ASN A 162 12.82 12.95 -0.42
C ASN A 162 14.30 12.59 -0.66
N GLY A 163 14.67 12.49 -1.95
CA GLY A 163 15.92 11.92 -2.42
C GLY A 163 17.08 12.82 -2.05
N GLY A 164 17.73 12.54 -0.93
CA GLY A 164 18.93 13.26 -0.50
C GLY A 164 19.08 13.50 1.00
N SER A 165 18.08 13.20 1.84
CA SER A 165 18.27 13.28 3.30
C SER A 165 18.93 12.03 3.90
N GLY A 166 19.23 11.02 3.08
CA GLY A 166 19.77 9.73 3.54
C GLY A 166 18.76 8.85 4.29
N GLN A 167 17.47 9.24 4.27
CA GLN A 167 16.42 8.54 5.00
C GLN A 167 15.56 7.70 4.04
N GLY A 168 15.25 6.47 4.45
CA GLY A 168 14.32 5.60 3.76
C GLY A 168 12.86 6.08 3.86
N LEU A 169 12.01 5.56 2.98
CA LEU A 169 10.56 5.74 3.06
C LEU A 169 9.96 4.62 3.92
N ALA A 170 8.92 4.96 4.69
CA ALA A 170 8.26 4.02 5.57
C ALA A 170 6.75 4.21 5.54
N PHE A 171 6.03 3.09 5.66
CA PHE A 171 4.57 3.06 5.58
C PHE A 171 3.99 2.13 6.62
N VAL A 172 2.82 2.48 7.14
CA VAL A 172 2.01 1.61 7.98
C VAL A 172 0.77 1.18 7.20
N PHE A 173 0.55 -0.13 7.16
CA PHE A 173 -0.66 -0.74 6.65
C PHE A 173 -1.55 -1.17 7.83
N ARG A 174 -2.82 -0.79 7.78
CA ARG A 174 -3.83 -1.25 8.75
C ARG A 174 -5.18 -1.38 8.05
N TYR A 175 -6.11 -2.11 8.66
CA TYR A 175 -7.50 -2.08 8.22
C TYR A 175 -8.03 -0.66 8.20
N ALA A 176 -8.80 -0.33 7.16
CA ALA A 176 -9.41 0.98 7.05
C ALA A 176 -10.40 1.22 8.19
N ASP A 177 -10.48 2.46 8.68
CA ASP A 177 -11.23 2.78 9.90
C ASP A 177 -12.75 2.46 9.80
N TRP A 178 -13.28 2.39 8.58
CA TRP A 178 -14.66 2.00 8.29
C TRP A 178 -14.90 0.49 8.28
N VAL A 179 -13.84 -0.33 8.21
CA VAL A 179 -13.95 -1.79 8.28
C VAL A 179 -14.13 -2.21 9.73
N ARG A 180 -15.37 -2.57 10.06
CA ARG A 180 -15.75 -3.11 11.37
C ARG A 180 -15.87 -4.62 11.30
N GLY A 181 -15.47 -5.31 12.38
CA GLY A 181 -15.54 -6.76 12.47
C GLY A 181 -14.16 -7.43 12.48
N GLN A 182 -14.14 -8.71 12.85
CA GLN A 182 -12.93 -9.52 12.91
C GLN A 182 -12.46 -9.88 11.50
N GLY A 183 -11.16 -9.72 11.26
CA GLY A 183 -10.55 -10.09 9.99
C GLY A 183 -9.04 -10.16 10.06
N SER A 184 -8.45 -10.90 9.13
CA SER A 184 -7.01 -10.95 8.95
C SER A 184 -6.65 -11.05 7.47
N VAL A 185 -5.55 -10.41 7.11
CA VAL A 185 -4.91 -10.57 5.81
C VAL A 185 -3.42 -10.78 6.02
N SER A 186 -2.87 -11.74 5.29
CA SER A 186 -1.44 -12.04 5.36
C SER A 186 -0.91 -12.49 4.02
N TRP A 187 0.36 -12.18 3.80
CA TRP A 187 1.12 -12.65 2.65
C TRP A 187 2.60 -12.75 3.02
N THR A 188 3.38 -13.31 2.10
CA THR A 188 4.83 -13.37 2.21
C THR A 188 5.44 -12.59 1.07
N GLU A 189 6.32 -11.64 1.32
CA GLU A 189 7.02 -10.94 0.25
C GLU A 189 7.90 -11.92 -0.55
N TYR A 190 7.98 -11.74 -1.87
CA TYR A 190 8.85 -12.53 -2.72
C TYR A 190 9.39 -11.72 -3.90
N VAL A 191 10.66 -11.99 -4.20
CA VAL A 191 11.39 -11.49 -5.36
C VAL A 191 12.14 -12.68 -5.94
N ASN A 192 11.97 -12.95 -7.23
CA ASN A 192 12.80 -13.97 -7.87
C ASN A 192 14.22 -13.43 -8.07
N ALA A 193 15.12 -13.83 -7.19
CA ALA A 193 16.51 -13.41 -7.26
C ALA A 193 17.29 -14.02 -8.44
N LEU A 194 16.80 -15.09 -9.07
CA LEU A 194 17.52 -15.81 -10.14
C LEU A 194 17.39 -15.13 -11.50
N ASN A 195 16.33 -14.36 -11.74
CA ASN A 195 16.09 -13.65 -13.00
C ASN A 195 15.56 -12.22 -12.81
N GLY A 196 15.43 -11.75 -11.57
CA GLY A 196 14.87 -10.43 -11.25
C GLY A 196 13.39 -10.28 -11.60
N ALA A 197 12.69 -11.35 -12.00
CA ALA A 197 11.32 -11.30 -12.51
C ALA A 197 10.30 -11.77 -11.48
N GLY A 198 9.22 -11.02 -11.31
CA GLY A 198 8.12 -11.40 -10.41
C GLY A 198 8.35 -10.87 -9.00
N ALA A 199 7.65 -9.78 -8.71
CA ALA A 199 7.49 -9.24 -7.37
C ALA A 199 6.12 -9.69 -6.83
N ARG A 200 6.12 -10.13 -5.57
CA ARG A 200 4.91 -10.42 -4.80
C ARG A 200 4.99 -9.65 -3.49
N GLY A 201 3.94 -8.94 -3.18
CA GLY A 201 3.85 -8.04 -2.04
C GLY A 201 4.21 -6.60 -2.41
N VAL A 202 4.77 -5.86 -1.46
CA VAL A 202 4.94 -4.40 -1.52
C VAL A 202 6.33 -4.04 -2.03
N TYR A 203 6.41 -3.13 -3.00
CA TYR A 203 7.66 -2.55 -3.46
C TYR A 203 7.50 -1.07 -3.83
N LEU A 204 8.63 -0.36 -3.85
CA LEU A 204 8.72 1.00 -4.34
C LEU A 204 9.29 1.01 -5.76
N ASN A 205 8.74 1.84 -6.63
CA ASN A 205 9.44 2.27 -7.84
C ASN A 205 9.85 3.72 -7.69
N TYR A 206 10.98 4.09 -8.26
CA TYR A 206 11.45 5.46 -8.31
C TYR A 206 12.19 5.74 -9.63
N ASN A 207 12.31 7.01 -9.96
CA ASN A 207 13.04 7.51 -11.11
C ASN A 207 14.38 8.14 -10.71
N CYS A 208 15.25 8.27 -11.72
CA CYS A 208 16.55 8.93 -11.70
C CYS A 208 16.58 9.96 -12.85
#